data_AF-A0A4Q3FIU2-F1
#
_entry.id   AF-A0A4Q3FIU2-F1
#
_cell.length_a   1.000
_cell.length_b   1.000
_cell.length_c   1.000
_cell.angle_alpha   90.00
_cell.angle_beta   90.00
_cell.angle_gamma   90.00
#
_symmetry.space_group_name_H-M   'P 1'
#
loop_
_entity.id
_entity.type
_entity.pdbx_description
1 polymer ?
#
loop_
_entity_poly.entity_id
_entity_poly.type
_entity_poly.pdbx_seq_one_letter_code
_entity_poly.pdbx_strand_id
1 'polypeptide(L)'
;MSDPSPSLADPQKEANEPSSSVARFGSDTPLLMDCGVVLDHWQIAYQTYGELNASRSNAILVCHALTGDQYVASRNPITGKGGWWTAMIGPGKPIDT
;
A
#
# COMPACT_ATOMS: atom_id res chain seq x y z
N MET A 1 19.87 -14.35 27.16
CA MET A 1 18.98 -13.19 26.99
C MET A 1 18.29 -13.39 25.66
N SER A 2 17.04 -13.87 25.68
CA SER A 2 16.27 -14.09 24.47
C SER A 2 15.75 -12.74 23.99
N ASP A 3 16.08 -12.37 22.75
CA ASP A 3 15.43 -11.23 22.09
C ASP A 3 13.91 -11.44 22.13
N PRO A 4 13.12 -10.43 22.52
CA PRO A 4 11.67 -10.53 22.42
C PRO A 4 11.34 -10.62 20.93
N SER A 5 10.66 -11.70 20.54
CA SER A 5 10.07 -11.80 19.21
C SER A 5 9.25 -10.54 18.95
N PRO A 6 9.42 -9.86 17.81
CA PRO A 6 8.56 -8.74 17.47
C PRO A 6 7.13 -9.24 17.51
N SER A 7 6.30 -8.62 18.36
CA SER A 7 4.87 -8.84 18.38
C SER A 7 4.37 -8.67 16.94
N LEU A 8 4.13 -9.79 16.26
CA LEU A 8 3.57 -9.79 14.91
C LEU A 8 2.23 -9.08 15.02
N ALA A 9 2.11 -7.93 14.37
CA ALA A 9 0.86 -7.21 14.33
C ALA A 9 -0.25 -8.15 13.84
N ASP A 10 -1.41 -8.08 14.48
CA ASP A 10 -2.57 -8.91 14.16
C ASP A 10 -3.00 -8.64 12.71
N PRO A 11 -2.87 -9.61 11.78
CA PRO A 11 -3.21 -9.39 10.38
C PRO A 11 -4.69 -9.04 10.17
N GLN A 12 -5.59 -9.53 11.03
CA GLN A 12 -7.01 -9.18 10.97
C GLN A 12 -7.23 -7.74 11.42
N LYS A 13 -6.45 -7.27 12.39
CA LYS A 13 -6.47 -5.87 12.79
C LYS A 13 -6.02 -4.98 11.63
N GLU A 14 -4.91 -5.27 10.96
CA GLU A 14 -4.44 -4.44 9.84
C GLU A 14 -5.42 -4.42 8.64
N ALA A 15 -6.20 -5.48 8.43
CA ALA A 15 -7.21 -5.51 7.38
C ALA A 15 -8.40 -4.57 7.66
N ASN A 16 -8.81 -4.44 8.93
CA ASN A 16 -9.98 -3.65 9.34
C ASN A 16 -9.59 -2.23 9.80
N GLU A 17 -8.50 -2.13 10.57
CA GLU A 17 -7.94 -0.94 11.19
C GLU A 17 -6.48 -0.76 10.74
N PRO A 18 -6.23 -0.48 9.45
CA PRO A 18 -4.89 -0.38 8.90
C PRO A 18 -4.10 0.74 9.57
N SER A 19 -2.87 0.42 9.98
CA SER A 19 -1.90 1.39 10.49
C SER A 19 -1.26 2.23 9.36
N SER A 20 -1.37 1.76 8.12
CA SER A 20 -0.84 2.42 6.92
C SER A 20 -1.82 3.42 6.29
N SER A 21 -1.34 4.23 5.35
CA SER A 21 -2.20 5.12 4.56
C SER A 21 -3.22 4.32 3.77
N VAL A 22 -4.49 4.73 3.87
CA VAL A 22 -5.61 4.12 3.15
C VAL A 22 -6.51 5.17 2.52
N ALA A 23 -6.96 4.91 1.30
CA ALA A 23 -8.10 5.60 0.72
C ALA A 23 -9.37 4.90 1.23
N ARG A 24 -10.35 5.68 1.71
CA ARG A 24 -11.61 5.19 2.27
C ARG A 24 -12.79 5.70 1.45
N PHE A 25 -13.74 4.81 1.18
CA PHE A 25 -14.92 5.08 0.38
C PHE A 25 -16.16 4.65 1.17
N GLY A 26 -17.05 5.61 1.44
CA GLY A 26 -18.28 5.37 2.19
C GLY A 26 -19.43 4.89 1.32
N SER A 27 -20.63 4.87 1.89
CA SER A 27 -21.86 4.48 1.20
C SER A 27 -22.30 5.41 0.08
N ASP A 28 -21.71 6.61 -0.01
CA ASP A 28 -21.88 7.53 -1.13
C ASP A 28 -21.03 7.14 -2.36
N THR A 29 -20.03 6.28 -2.19
CA THR A 29 -19.13 5.81 -3.25
C THR A 29 -19.03 4.27 -3.30
N PRO A 30 -20.14 3.56 -3.51
CA PRO A 30 -20.13 2.10 -3.59
C PRO A 30 -19.40 1.61 -4.84
N LEU A 31 -18.70 0.47 -4.74
CA LEU A 31 -18.02 -0.16 -5.87
C LEU A 31 -18.86 -1.31 -6.44
N LEU A 32 -19.38 -1.13 -7.66
CA LEU A 32 -19.98 -2.23 -8.41
C LEU A 32 -18.86 -3.13 -8.96
N MET A 33 -18.80 -4.37 -8.49
CA MET A 33 -17.79 -5.34 -8.94
C MET A 33 -18.28 -6.10 -10.18
N ASP A 34 -17.36 -6.59 -11.00
CA ASP A 34 -17.65 -7.33 -12.24
C ASP A 34 -18.51 -8.59 -12.00
N CYS A 35 -18.47 -9.18 -10.81
CA CYS A 35 -19.31 -10.32 -10.43
C CYS A 35 -20.77 -9.94 -10.10
N GLY A 36 -21.16 -8.67 -10.26
CA GLY A 36 -22.51 -8.16 -10.00
C GLY A 36 -22.82 -7.85 -8.54
N VAL A 37 -21.85 -7.99 -7.64
CA VAL A 37 -21.98 -7.64 -6.22
C VAL A 37 -21.51 -6.21 -6.00
N VAL A 38 -22.21 -5.50 -5.12
CA VAL A 38 -21.82 -4.16 -4.66
C VAL A 38 -20.99 -4.29 -3.39
N LEU A 39 -19.77 -3.75 -3.41
CA LEU A 39 -18.96 -3.59 -2.23
C LEU A 39 -19.19 -2.18 -1.66
N ASP A 40 -19.85 -2.14 -0.51
CA ASP A 40 -20.09 -0.93 0.27
C ASP A 40 -19.01 -0.76 1.35
N HIS A 41 -18.79 0.48 1.80
CA HIS A 41 -17.81 0.83 2.83
C HIS A 41 -16.45 0.13 2.67
N TRP A 42 -15.70 0.52 1.64
CA TRP A 42 -14.46 -0.15 1.25
C TRP A 42 -13.24 0.76 1.36
N GLN A 43 -12.07 0.13 1.39
CA GLN A 43 -10.80 0.82 1.52
C GLN A 43 -9.71 0.15 0.70
N ILE A 44 -8.72 0.93 0.27
CA ILE A 44 -7.49 0.43 -0.37
C ILE A 44 -6.29 1.03 0.34
N ALA A 45 -5.38 0.16 0.79
CA ALA A 45 -4.09 0.57 1.33
C ALA A 45 -3.11 0.94 0.20
N TYR A 46 -2.33 2.00 0.42
CA TYR A 46 -1.38 2.49 -0.57
C TYR A 46 -0.12 3.07 0.09
N GLN A 47 0.91 3.28 -0.74
CA GLN A 47 2.06 4.12 -0.42
C GLN A 47 2.37 5.05 -1.57
N THR A 48 2.98 6.17 -1.22
CA THR A 48 3.50 7.17 -2.17
C THR A 48 4.99 7.36 -1.92
N TYR A 49 5.75 7.54 -2.99
CA TYR A 49 7.17 7.77 -2.96
C TYR A 49 7.46 9.02 -3.80
N GLY A 50 8.27 9.94 -3.26
CA GLY A 50 8.49 11.25 -3.86
C GLY A 50 7.35 12.24 -3.58
N GLU A 51 7.34 13.33 -4.35
CA GLU A 51 6.39 14.43 -4.19
C GLU A 51 5.62 14.72 -5.49
N LEU A 52 4.30 14.94 -5.36
CA LEU A 52 3.46 15.34 -6.48
C LEU A 52 3.74 16.80 -6.81
N ASN A 53 4.06 17.09 -8.08
CA ASN A 53 4.31 18.46 -8.52
C ASN A 53 3.02 19.29 -8.55
N ALA A 54 3.16 20.62 -8.60
CA ALA A 54 2.01 21.54 -8.54
C ALA A 54 1.00 21.33 -9.69
N SER A 55 1.47 20.95 -10.88
CA SER A 55 0.61 20.67 -12.05
C SER A 55 0.03 19.24 -12.06
N ARG A 56 0.38 18.42 -11.06
CA ARG A 56 -0.02 17.01 -10.91
C ARG A 56 0.27 16.15 -12.14
N SER A 57 1.35 16.46 -12.83
CA SER A 57 1.73 15.83 -14.11
C SER A 57 2.73 14.67 -13.97
N ASN A 58 3.21 14.39 -12.75
CA ASN A 58 4.23 13.39 -12.47
C ASN A 58 3.72 12.16 -11.68
N ALA A 59 2.40 11.94 -11.63
CA ALA A 59 1.86 10.76 -10.97
C ALA A 59 2.09 9.49 -11.80
N ILE A 60 2.66 8.45 -11.18
CA ILE A 60 2.84 7.11 -11.76
C ILE A 60 2.18 6.11 -10.82
N LEU A 61 1.29 5.25 -11.35
CA LEU A 61 0.67 4.16 -10.60
C LEU A 61 1.45 2.86 -10.81
N VAL A 62 1.82 2.20 -9.71
CA VAL A 62 2.46 0.89 -9.71
C VAL A 62 1.46 -0.15 -9.22
N CYS A 63 1.09 -1.09 -10.09
CA CYS A 63 0.29 -2.24 -9.71
C CYS A 63 1.21 -3.39 -9.27
N HIS A 64 0.96 -3.95 -8.09
CA HIS A 64 1.76 -5.06 -7.57
C HIS A 64 1.41 -6.39 -8.27
N ALA A 65 2.32 -7.36 -8.18
CA ALA A 65 2.03 -8.75 -8.54
C ALA A 65 1.11 -9.42 -7.50
N LEU A 66 0.68 -10.67 -7.75
CA LEU A 66 -0.30 -11.39 -6.90
C LEU A 66 0.09 -11.44 -5.41
N THR A 67 1.38 -11.65 -5.10
CA THR A 67 1.88 -11.79 -3.73
C THR A 67 2.56 -10.51 -3.20
N GLY A 68 2.45 -9.41 -3.95
CA GLY A 68 3.00 -8.12 -3.55
C GLY A 68 2.05 -7.36 -2.63
N ASP A 69 2.55 -6.27 -2.07
CA ASP A 69 1.81 -5.34 -1.22
C ASP A 69 2.13 -3.88 -1.60
N GLN A 70 1.59 -2.93 -0.86
CA GLN A 70 1.83 -1.49 -1.09
C GLN A 70 3.28 -1.05 -0.81
N TYR A 71 4.09 -1.85 -0.11
CA TYR A 71 5.45 -1.50 0.27
C TYR A 71 6.45 -1.87 -0.82
N VAL A 72 6.39 -1.16 -1.95
CA VAL A 72 7.24 -1.46 -3.11
C VAL A 72 8.72 -1.11 -2.90
N ALA A 73 9.02 -0.01 -2.20
CA ALA A 73 10.38 0.50 -2.04
C ALA A 73 10.78 0.80 -0.58
N SER A 74 9.89 0.51 0.39
CA SER A 74 10.13 0.68 1.82
C SER A 74 9.98 -0.64 2.57
N ARG A 75 10.48 -0.68 3.80
CA ARG A 75 10.30 -1.85 4.67
C ARG A 75 8.83 -1.98 5.07
N ASN A 76 8.27 -3.18 4.92
CA ASN A 76 6.94 -3.51 5.41
C ASN A 76 6.97 -3.55 6.97
N PRO A 77 6.19 -2.73 7.67
CA PRO A 77 6.23 -2.63 9.13
C PRO A 77 5.63 -3.84 9.84
N ILE A 78 4.79 -4.62 9.16
CA ILE A 78 4.08 -5.80 9.71
C ILE A 78 4.94 -7.04 9.53
N THR A 79 5.45 -7.26 8.32
CA THR A 79 6.21 -8.48 7.98
C THR A 79 7.72 -8.32 8.17
N GLY A 80 8.20 -7.08 8.30
CA GLY A 80 9.63 -6.76 8.39
C GLY A 80 10.42 -6.95 7.11
N LYS A 81 9.78 -7.39 6.01
CA LYS A 81 10.40 -7.58 4.69
C LYS A 81 10.79 -6.24 4.07
N GLY A 82 11.88 -6.23 3.30
CA GLY A 82 12.23 -5.07 2.46
C GLY A 82 11.24 -4.87 1.31
N GLY A 83 11.30 -3.71 0.67
CA GLY A 83 10.45 -3.41 -0.48
C GLY A 83 10.72 -4.35 -1.65
N TRP A 84 9.67 -4.80 -2.32
CA TRP A 84 9.76 -5.86 -3.33
C TRP A 84 10.31 -5.40 -4.68
N TRP A 85 10.48 -4.09 -4.92
CA TRP A 85 11.03 -3.54 -6.18
C TRP A 85 12.00 -2.38 -5.99
N THR A 86 12.81 -2.43 -4.94
CA THR A 86 13.77 -1.36 -4.60
C THR A 86 14.81 -1.09 -5.68
N ALA A 87 15.07 -1.99 -6.62
CA ALA A 87 15.97 -1.71 -7.75
C ALA A 87 15.36 -0.71 -8.76
N MET A 88 14.03 -0.59 -8.81
CA MET A 88 13.33 0.22 -9.82
C MET A 88 12.90 1.59 -9.31
N ILE A 89 12.58 1.72 -8.02
CA ILE A 89 11.93 2.92 -7.47
C ILE A 89 12.81 3.58 -6.40
N GLY A 90 13.03 4.90 -6.55
CA GLY A 90 13.80 5.75 -5.64
C GLY A 90 14.74 6.72 -6.36
N PRO A 91 15.47 7.58 -5.61
CA PRO A 91 16.33 8.60 -6.20
C PRO A 91 17.37 8.05 -7.18
N GLY A 92 17.35 8.54 -8.42
CA GLY A 92 18.27 8.16 -9.49
C GLY A 92 18.03 6.78 -10.11
N LYS A 93 16.87 6.16 -9.88
CA LYS A 93 16.49 4.85 -10.44
C LYS A 93 15.55 5.01 -11.65
N PRO A 94 15.22 3.92 -12.38
CA PRO A 94 14.36 4.01 -13.56
C PRO A 94 13.01 4.70 -13.32
N ILE A 95 12.40 4.47 -12.15
CA ILE A 95 11.27 5.26 -11.65
C ILE A 95 11.84 6.16 -10.55
N ASP A 96 12.27 7.34 -10.97
CA ASP A 96 12.87 8.35 -10.10
C ASP A 96 11.80 9.08 -9.30
N THR A 97 12.06 9.31 -8.01
CA THR A 97 11.09 9.84 -7.04
C THR A 97 11.70 10.87 -6.12
#